data_AF-A0A352F1X2-F1
#
_entry.id   AF-A0A352F1X2-F1
#
_cell.length_a   1.000
_cell.length_b   1.000
_cell.length_c   1.000
_cell.angle_alpha   90.00
_cell.angle_beta   90.00
_cell.angle_gamma   90.00
#
_symmetry.space_group_name_H-M   'P 1'
#
loop_
_entity.id
_entity.type
_entity.pdbx_description
1 polymer ?
#
loop_
_entity_poly.entity_id
_entity_poly.type
_entity_poly.pdbx_seq_one_letter_code
_entity_poly.pdbx_strand_id
1 'polypeptide(L)'
;MQKMPHARRSGLIVKEADGEVLIYDLERNKAHCLNNTAAKVWQHCDGETTVAAACSSLSRELNASCDEKLVWYALEQFAKDNLLEETVAPPAFIVGGMNRRQMVRTLGLTAIIAVPLVTTILAPTPAQAATCFPTTTACTSSVQCCSGLCAANVCT
;
A
#
# COMPACT_ATOMS: atom_id res chain seq x y z
N MET A 1 18.30 14.49 14.53
CA MET A 1 17.52 13.24 14.39
C MET A 1 16.77 13.32 13.07
N GLN A 2 16.74 12.24 12.29
CA GLN A 2 16.10 12.24 10.97
C GLN A 2 14.58 12.31 11.12
N LYS A 3 13.94 13.20 10.36
CA LYS A 3 12.48 13.32 10.28
C LYS A 3 11.90 12.29 9.30
N MET A 4 10.67 11.87 9.57
CA MET A 4 9.85 11.08 8.65
C MET A 4 9.51 11.94 7.43
N PRO A 5 9.47 11.37 6.22
CA PRO A 5 9.01 12.08 5.02
C PRO A 5 7.50 12.32 5.05
N HIS A 6 7.01 13.19 4.17
CA HIS A 6 5.57 13.31 3.91
C HIS A 6 5.06 12.15 3.06
N ALA A 7 3.98 11.51 3.51
CA ALA A 7 3.20 10.61 2.68
C ALA A 7 2.49 11.39 1.58
N ARG A 8 2.61 10.94 0.33
CA ARG A 8 1.89 11.51 -0.80
C ARG A 8 0.39 11.39 -0.56
N ARG A 9 -0.35 12.47 -0.82
CA ARG A 9 -1.82 12.49 -0.76
C ARG A 9 -2.47 12.77 -2.11
N SER A 10 -1.78 13.45 -3.01
CA SER A 10 -2.27 13.74 -4.36
C SER A 10 -2.37 12.47 -5.20
N GLY A 11 -3.48 12.32 -5.95
CA GLY A 11 -3.66 11.20 -6.87
C GLY A 11 -3.88 9.85 -6.18
N LEU A 12 -4.14 9.83 -4.87
CA LEU A 12 -4.38 8.61 -4.10
C LEU A 12 -5.80 8.57 -3.53
N ILE A 13 -6.45 7.41 -3.64
CA ILE A 13 -7.64 7.08 -2.84
C ILE A 13 -7.17 6.18 -1.70
N VAL A 14 -7.34 6.65 -0.46
CA VAL A 14 -6.90 5.93 0.74
C VAL A 14 -8.13 5.47 1.52
N LYS A 15 -8.14 4.21 1.94
CA LYS A 15 -9.22 3.61 2.72
C LYS A 15 -8.66 2.69 3.80
N GLU A 16 -9.15 2.83 5.01
CA GLU A 16 -8.76 1.97 6.13
C GLU A 16 -9.73 0.79 6.27
N ALA A 17 -9.20 -0.40 6.56
CA ALA A 17 -9.99 -1.61 6.81
C ALA A 17 -9.22 -2.55 7.73
N ASP A 18 -9.81 -2.95 8.87
CA ASP A 18 -9.24 -3.92 9.82
C ASP A 18 -7.77 -3.67 10.24
N GLY A 19 -7.41 -2.39 10.38
CA GLY A 19 -6.05 -1.97 10.74
C GLY A 19 -5.07 -1.95 9.56
N GLU A 20 -5.49 -2.35 8.36
CA GLU A 20 -4.76 -2.18 7.11
C GLU A 20 -5.15 -0.89 6.40
N VAL A 21 -4.28 -0.42 5.50
CA VAL A 21 -4.55 0.75 4.65
C VAL A 21 -4.48 0.33 3.19
N LEU A 22 -5.61 0.47 2.50
CA LEU A 22 -5.75 0.28 1.07
C LEU A 22 -5.54 1.62 0.37
N ILE A 23 -4.58 1.66 -0.55
CA ILE A 23 -4.22 2.85 -1.32
C ILE A 23 -4.36 2.53 -2.79
N TYR A 24 -5.22 3.27 -3.49
CA TYR A 24 -5.31 3.21 -4.94
C TYR A 24 -4.63 4.44 -5.55
N ASP A 25 -3.53 4.20 -6.27
CA ASP A 25 -2.81 5.19 -7.06
C ASP A 25 -3.49 5.35 -8.42
N LEU A 26 -4.17 6.49 -8.59
CA LEU A 26 -4.92 6.85 -9.79
C LEU A 26 -4.02 7.14 -10.99
N GLU A 27 -2.81 7.64 -10.74
CA GLU A 27 -1.87 7.99 -11.82
C GLU A 27 -1.26 6.74 -12.43
N ARG A 28 -1.03 5.71 -11.61
CA ARG A 28 -0.35 4.47 -12.02
C ARG A 28 -1.28 3.27 -12.19
N ASN A 29 -2.57 3.42 -11.85
CA ASN A 29 -3.54 2.33 -11.80
C ASN A 29 -3.06 1.15 -10.96
N LYS A 30 -2.56 1.43 -9.75
CA LYS A 30 -2.05 0.41 -8.82
C LYS A 30 -2.78 0.46 -7.50
N ALA A 31 -3.17 -0.70 -6.99
CA ALA A 31 -3.68 -0.85 -5.64
C ALA A 31 -2.56 -1.38 -4.73
N HIS A 32 -2.35 -0.70 -3.61
CA HIS A 32 -1.40 -1.08 -2.58
C HIS A 32 -2.19 -1.41 -1.31
N CYS A 33 -1.92 -2.56 -0.70
CA CYS A 33 -2.39 -2.86 0.65
C CYS A 33 -1.20 -2.82 1.60
N LEU A 34 -1.30 -1.91 2.58
CA LEU A 34 -0.38 -1.78 3.69
C LEU A 34 -0.90 -2.64 4.84
N ASN A 35 -0.12 -3.62 5.28
CA ASN A 35 -0.46 -4.36 6.49
C ASN A 35 -0.45 -3.43 7.72
N ASN A 36 -0.96 -3.91 8.86
CA ASN A 36 -1.06 -3.12 10.09
C ASN A 36 0.23 -2.35 10.43
N THR A 37 1.38 -3.01 10.45
CA THR A 37 2.64 -2.34 10.79
C THR A 37 3.04 -1.28 9.76
N ALA A 38 2.89 -1.55 8.46
CA ALA A 38 3.16 -0.55 7.43
C ALA A 38 2.18 0.63 7.53
N ALA A 39 0.89 0.37 7.77
CA ALA A 39 -0.11 1.41 7.98
C ALA A 39 0.27 2.35 9.14
N LYS A 40 0.78 1.80 10.26
CA LYS A 40 1.25 2.61 11.38
C LYS A 40 2.47 3.45 11.03
N VAL A 41 3.46 2.90 10.33
CA VAL A 41 4.61 3.72 9.86
C VAL A 41 4.13 4.83 8.93
N TRP A 42 3.20 4.52 8.03
CA TRP A 42 2.62 5.46 7.07
C TRP A 42 1.86 6.61 7.74
N GLN A 43 1.17 6.35 8.85
CA GLN A 43 0.50 7.39 9.65
C GLN A 43 1.49 8.39 10.26
N HIS A 44 2.74 7.98 10.51
CA HIS A 44 3.82 8.85 10.98
C HIS A 44 4.61 9.52 9.85
N CYS A 45 4.26 9.31 8.58
CA CYS A 45 4.86 10.02 7.45
C CYS A 45 4.25 11.44 7.31
N ASP A 46 4.51 12.29 8.30
CA ASP A 46 3.93 13.62 8.47
C ASP A 46 4.92 14.78 8.28
N GLY A 47 6.21 14.51 8.05
CA GLY A 47 7.26 15.54 7.94
C GLY A 47 7.75 16.13 9.27
N GLU A 48 7.12 15.77 10.39
CA GLU A 48 7.37 16.38 11.71
C GLU A 48 7.95 15.35 12.69
N THR A 49 7.38 14.16 12.71
CA THR A 49 7.78 13.04 13.54
C THR A 49 9.19 12.57 13.17
N THR A 50 10.04 12.26 14.16
CA THR A 50 11.36 11.68 13.89
C THR A 50 11.28 10.16 13.76
N VAL A 51 12.22 9.55 13.02
CA VAL A 51 12.29 8.08 12.87
C VAL A 51 12.34 7.38 14.24
N ALA A 52 13.11 7.92 15.19
CA ALA A 52 13.21 7.39 16.55
C ALA A 52 11.88 7.48 17.32
N ALA A 53 11.16 8.60 17.17
CA ALA A 53 9.84 8.80 17.80
C ALA A 53 8.76 7.89 17.18
N ALA A 54 8.77 7.72 15.86
CA ALA A 54 7.90 6.78 15.16
C ALA A 54 8.17 5.34 15.64
N CYS A 55 9.43 4.94 15.76
CA CYS A 55 9.79 3.61 16.24
C CYS A 55 9.39 3.37 17.71
N SER A 56 9.51 4.40 18.55
CA SER A 56 9.02 4.35 19.94
C SER A 56 7.50 4.20 20.02
N SER A 57 6.76 4.91 19.15
CA SER A 57 5.30 4.83 19.07
C SER A 57 4.85 3.45 18.58
N LEU A 58 5.47 2.95 17.50
CA LEU A 58 5.26 1.60 16.97
C LEU A 58 5.51 0.51 18.02
N SER A 59 6.56 0.65 18.82
CA SER A 59 6.86 -0.33 19.87
C SER A 59 5.72 -0.46 20.87
N ARG A 60 5.10 0.68 21.23
CA ARG A 60 3.97 0.73 22.16
C ARG A 60 2.70 0.20 21.53
N GLU A 61 2.42 0.57 20.28
CA GLU A 61 1.20 0.17 19.58
C GLU A 61 1.17 -1.32 19.25
N LEU A 62 2.32 -1.90 18.91
CA LEU A 62 2.45 -3.30 18.52
C LEU A 62 2.84 -4.22 19.68
N ASN A 63 3.05 -3.66 20.89
CA ASN A 63 3.59 -4.38 22.06
C ASN A 63 4.83 -5.22 21.72
N ALA A 64 5.73 -4.67 20.92
CA ALA A 64 6.92 -5.35 20.40
C ALA A 64 8.10 -4.38 20.37
N SER A 65 9.33 -4.89 20.43
CA SER A 65 10.51 -4.05 20.23
C SER A 65 10.60 -3.57 18.78
N CYS A 66 10.66 -2.26 18.56
CA CYS A 66 10.98 -1.69 17.24
C CYS A 66 12.48 -1.40 17.12
N ASP A 67 13.08 -1.84 16.02
CA ASP A 67 14.38 -1.38 15.53
C ASP A 67 14.14 -0.34 14.42
N GLU A 68 14.87 0.77 14.40
CA GLU A 68 14.73 1.80 13.36
C GLU A 68 14.89 1.23 11.94
N LYS A 69 15.62 0.13 11.77
CA LYS A 69 15.70 -0.61 10.48
C LYS A 69 14.34 -1.00 9.92
N LEU A 70 13.37 -1.26 10.79
CA LEU A 70 12.00 -1.59 10.41
C LEU A 70 11.30 -0.38 9.78
N VAL A 71 11.44 0.79 10.40
CA VAL A 71 10.89 2.06 9.87
C VAL A 71 11.54 2.38 8.53
N TRP A 72 12.87 2.31 8.45
CA TRP A 72 13.60 2.53 7.21
C TRP A 72 13.20 1.56 6.09
N TYR A 73 12.96 0.29 6.43
CA TYR A 73 12.47 -0.68 5.48
C TYR A 73 11.08 -0.33 4.93
N ALA A 74 10.16 0.12 5.78
CA ALA A 74 8.85 0.60 5.33
C ALA A 74 8.98 1.82 4.40
N LEU A 75 9.81 2.80 4.78
CA LEU A 75 10.08 3.98 3.95
C LEU A 75 10.66 3.60 2.58
N GLU A 76 11.54 2.61 2.52
CA GLU A 76 12.06 2.09 1.24
C GLU A 76 10.95 1.46 0.39
N GLN A 77 10.03 0.69 0.98
CA GLN A 77 8.88 0.14 0.25
C GLN A 77 7.95 1.26 -0.26
N PHE A 78 7.62 2.23 0.59
CA PHE A 78 6.79 3.36 0.18
C PHE A 78 7.42 4.18 -0.94
N ALA A 79 8.74 4.40 -0.88
CA ALA A 79 9.47 5.07 -1.96
C ALA A 79 9.39 4.27 -3.28
N LYS A 80 9.56 2.94 -3.24
CA LYS A 80 9.45 2.07 -4.43
C LYS A 80 8.06 2.12 -5.06
N ASP A 81 7.03 2.18 -4.23
CA ASP A 81 5.63 2.25 -4.66
C ASP A 81 5.14 3.69 -4.93
N ASN A 82 6.03 4.69 -4.87
CA ASN A 82 5.72 6.11 -5.08
C ASN A 82 4.66 6.64 -4.12
N LEU A 83 4.69 6.17 -2.88
CA LEU A 83 3.76 6.56 -1.85
C LEU A 83 4.31 7.76 -1.03
N LEU A 84 5.55 8.18 -1.21
CA LEU A 84 6.09 9.36 -0.51
C LEU A 84 6.15 10.58 -1.45
N GLU A 85 5.99 11.79 -0.91
CA GLU A 85 6.22 13.03 -1.67
C GLU A 85 7.70 13.21 -1.98
N GLU A 86 8.55 12.83 -1.02
CA GLU A 86 9.99 12.93 -1.10
C GLU A 86 10.62 11.60 -0.67
N THR A 87 11.69 11.20 -1.36
CA THR A 87 12.46 10.03 -0.96
C THR A 87 13.59 10.45 -0.03
N VAL A 88 13.71 9.75 1.10
CA VAL A 88 14.75 10.02 2.10
C VAL A 88 15.81 8.93 2.00
N ALA A 89 17.07 9.35 1.86
CA ALA A 89 18.19 8.42 1.86
C ALA A 89 18.38 7.80 3.25
N PRO A 90 18.48 6.46 3.37
CA PRO A 90 18.75 5.83 4.64
C PRO A 90 20.17 6.16 5.13
N PRO A 91 20.38 6.24 6.45
CA PRO A 91 21.72 6.40 7.04
C PRO A 91 22.65 5.26 6.67
N ALA A 92 23.97 5.50 6.68
CA ALA A 92 24.99 4.52 6.28
C ALA A 92 24.98 3.19 7.07
N PHE A 93 24.38 3.16 8.27
CA PHE A 93 24.25 1.94 9.08
C PHE A 93 23.06 1.05 8.66
N ILE A 94 22.16 1.56 7.83
CA ILE A 94 21.04 0.82 7.25
C ILE A 94 21.49 0.24 5.91
N VAL A 95 21.51 -1.09 5.81
CA VAL A 95 21.83 -1.77 4.54
C VAL A 95 20.63 -1.61 3.60
N GLY A 96 20.79 -0.83 2.53
CA GLY A 96 19.77 -0.69 1.49
C GLY A 96 19.53 -1.99 0.72
N GLY A 97 18.32 -2.16 0.19
CA GLY A 97 17.99 -3.30 -0.68
C GLY A 97 17.67 -4.60 0.07
N MET A 98 17.33 -4.53 1.36
CA MET A 98 16.86 -5.71 2.09
C MET A 98 15.51 -6.18 1.54
N ASN A 99 15.35 -7.49 1.39
CA ASN A 99 14.04 -8.10 1.16
C ASN A 99 13.39 -8.53 2.48
N ARG A 100 12.08 -8.82 2.44
CA ARG A 100 11.30 -9.24 3.63
C ARG A 100 11.97 -10.38 4.40
N ARG A 101 12.53 -11.36 3.69
CA ARG A 101 13.20 -12.53 4.29
C ARG A 101 14.48 -12.15 5.03
N GLN A 102 15.25 -11.20 4.52
CA GLN A 102 16.42 -10.67 5.19
C GLN A 102 16.03 -9.89 6.45
N MET A 103 14.97 -9.08 6.38
CA MET A 103 14.46 -8.34 7.54
C MET A 103 14.07 -9.28 8.70
N VAL A 104 13.33 -10.36 8.41
CA VAL A 104 12.97 -11.37 9.42
C VAL A 104 14.22 -12.05 10.02
N ARG A 105 15.26 -12.29 9.22
CA ARG A 105 16.53 -12.87 9.73
C ARG A 105 17.28 -11.90 10.64
N THR A 106 17.25 -10.60 10.32
CA THR A 106 17.95 -9.57 11.09
C THR A 106 17.24 -9.25 12.40
N LEU A 107 15.90 -9.24 12.41
CA LEU A 107 15.09 -8.94 13.60
C LEU A 107 14.79 -10.19 14.45
N GLY A 108 14.96 -11.39 13.90
CA GLY A 108 14.65 -12.66 14.55
C GLY A 108 13.20 -13.12 14.35
N LEU A 109 12.93 -14.41 14.58
CA LEU A 109 11.64 -15.06 14.30
C LEU A 109 10.49 -14.56 15.18
N THR A 110 10.77 -13.87 16.29
CA THR A 110 9.76 -13.28 17.18
C THR A 110 9.16 -11.99 16.62
N ALA A 111 9.77 -11.40 15.58
CA ALA A 111 9.35 -10.12 14.99
C ALA A 111 8.51 -10.25 13.70
N ILE A 112 8.10 -11.46 13.30
CA ILE A 112 7.44 -11.71 11.99
C ILE A 112 6.13 -10.91 11.84
N ILE A 113 5.39 -10.70 12.92
CA ILE A 113 4.12 -9.94 12.92
C ILE A 113 4.36 -8.44 12.72
N ALA A 114 5.55 -7.95 13.10
CA ALA A 114 5.91 -6.53 13.03
C ALA A 114 6.53 -6.12 11.69
N VAL A 115 6.80 -7.02 10.74
CA VAL A 115 7.45 -6.61 9.49
C VAL A 115 6.46 -5.83 8.60
N PRO A 116 6.77 -4.56 8.25
CA PRO A 116 5.98 -3.78 7.31
C PRO A 116 5.88 -4.49 5.97
N LEU A 117 4.68 -4.56 5.41
CA LEU A 117 4.46 -5.14 4.09
C LEU A 117 3.60 -4.21 3.26
N VAL A 118 4.09 -3.92 2.06
CA VAL A 118 3.33 -3.30 0.98
C VAL A 118 3.09 -4.39 -0.05
N THR A 119 1.82 -4.71 -0.30
CA THR A 119 1.44 -5.62 -1.38
C THR A 119 0.82 -4.81 -2.50
N THR A 120 1.34 -4.95 -3.71
CA THR A 120 0.93 -4.15 -4.86
C THR A 120 0.27 -5.04 -5.89
N ILE A 121 -0.91 -4.67 -6.35
CA ILE A 121 -1.66 -5.34 -7.40
C ILE A 121 -1.93 -4.34 -8.52
N LEU A 122 -1.78 -4.76 -9.77
CA LEU A 122 -2.23 -3.97 -10.92
C LEU A 122 -3.76 -3.91 -10.89
N ALA A 123 -4.32 -2.71 -10.80
CA ALA A 123 -5.76 -2.57 -10.89
C ALA A 123 -6.17 -2.77 -12.36
N PRO A 124 -7.11 -3.68 -12.66
CA PRO A 124 -7.65 -3.79 -14.00
C PRO A 124 -8.30 -2.45 -14.37
N THR A 125 -8.16 -2.04 -15.64
CA THR A 125 -8.89 -0.87 -16.12
C THR A 125 -10.39 -1.08 -15.90
N PRO A 126 -11.20 -0.02 -15.70
CA PRO A 126 -12.65 -0.16 -15.47
C PRO A 126 -13.36 -1.06 -16.51
N ALA A 127 -12.96 -0.98 -17.78
CA ALA A 127 -13.47 -1.83 -18.85
C ALA A 127 -13.14 -3.34 -18.66
N GLN A 128 -11.99 -3.67 -18.07
CA GLN A 128 -11.58 -5.04 -17.77
C GLN A 128 -12.23 -5.58 -16.48
N ALA A 129 -12.67 -4.70 -15.59
CA ALA A 129 -13.38 -5.06 -14.36
C ALA A 129 -14.91 -5.17 -14.57
N ALA A 130 -15.42 -4.72 -15.72
CA ALA A 130 -16.83 -4.79 -16.04
C ALA A 130 -17.29 -6.25 -16.10
N THR A 131 -18.29 -6.60 -15.29
CA THR A 131 -18.94 -7.92 -15.32
C THR A 131 -20.06 -7.99 -16.37
N CYS A 132 -20.33 -6.87 -17.04
CA CYS A 132 -21.34 -6.73 -18.07
C CYS A 132 -20.69 -6.54 -19.45
N PHE A 133 -21.41 -6.91 -20.50
CA PHE A 133 -20.99 -6.76 -21.88
C PHE A 133 -21.29 -5.35 -22.40
N PRO A 134 -20.38 -4.78 -23.22
CA PRO A 134 -20.62 -3.52 -23.88
C PRO A 134 -21.70 -3.65 -24.97
N THR A 135 -22.21 -2.52 -25.42
CA THR A 135 -23.12 -2.44 -26.57
C THR A 135 -22.55 -3.19 -27.78
N THR A 136 -23.43 -3.77 -28.59
CA THR A 136 -23.12 -4.61 -29.77
C THR A 136 -22.59 -6.02 -29.49
N THR A 137 -22.49 -6.42 -28.22
CA THR A 137 -22.10 -7.78 -27.83
C THR A 137 -23.31 -8.70 -27.75
N ALA A 138 -23.13 -9.99 -28.10
CA ALA A 138 -24.19 -10.99 -27.95
C ALA A 138 -24.57 -11.19 -26.47
N CYS A 139 -25.88 -11.32 -26.21
CA CYS A 139 -26.44 -11.53 -24.89
C CYS A 139 -27.62 -12.50 -24.93
N THR A 140 -27.92 -13.09 -23.78
CA THR A 140 -29.10 -13.93 -23.55
C THR A 140 -30.02 -13.37 -22.46
N SER A 141 -29.57 -12.38 -21.68
CA SER A 141 -30.37 -11.69 -20.67
C SER A 141 -29.94 -10.24 -20.49
N SER A 142 -30.90 -9.36 -20.20
CA SER A 142 -30.67 -7.93 -19.97
C SER A 142 -29.66 -7.62 -18.86
N VAL A 143 -29.54 -8.49 -17.84
CA VAL A 143 -28.57 -8.33 -16.74
C VAL A 143 -27.12 -8.50 -17.18
N GLN A 144 -26.89 -9.11 -18.35
CA GLN A 144 -25.55 -9.27 -18.91
C GLN A 144 -25.05 -8.00 -19.60
N CYS A 145 -25.94 -7.06 -19.94
CA CYS A 145 -25.57 -5.85 -20.67
C CYS A 145 -25.33 -4.68 -19.73
N CYS A 146 -24.30 -3.87 -19.97
CA CYS A 146 -24.05 -2.69 -19.14
C CYS A 146 -25.16 -1.64 -19.23
N SER A 147 -25.92 -1.64 -20.33
CA SER A 147 -27.12 -0.82 -20.52
C SER A 147 -28.36 -1.38 -19.79
N GLY A 148 -28.29 -2.61 -19.28
CA GLY A 148 -29.45 -3.29 -18.70
C GLY A 148 -30.49 -3.71 -19.75
N LEU A 149 -30.16 -3.71 -21.04
CA LEU A 149 -31.07 -4.06 -22.13
C LEU A 149 -30.41 -5.03 -23.11
N CYS A 150 -30.99 -6.23 -23.21
CA CYS A 150 -30.67 -7.20 -24.25
C CYS A 150 -31.81 -7.21 -25.29
N ALA A 151 -31.56 -6.68 -26.49
CA ALA A 151 -32.52 -6.61 -27.58
C ALA A 151 -32.03 -7.43 -28.77
N ALA A 152 -32.86 -8.35 -29.28
CA ALA A 152 -32.50 -9.25 -30.38
C ALA A 152 -31.18 -10.02 -30.16
N ASN A 153 -30.94 -10.50 -28.93
CA ASN A 153 -29.71 -11.17 -28.49
C ASN A 153 -28.44 -10.31 -28.59
N VAL A 154 -28.57 -8.98 -28.59
CA VAL A 154 -27.45 -8.03 -28.60
C VAL A 154 -27.66 -6.95 -27.54
N CYS A 155 -26.60 -6.56 -26.85
CA CYS A 155 -26.65 -5.45 -25.89
C CYS A 155 -26.81 -4.11 -26.61
N THR A 156 -27.78 -3.30 -26.17
CA THR A 156 -28.13 -2.00 -26.76
C THR A 156 -28.16 -0.91 -25.71
#